data_AF-A0A5J5AHR2-F1
#
_entry.id   AF-A0A5J5AHR2-F1
#
_cell.length_a   1.000
_cell.length_b   1.000
_cell.length_c   1.000
_cell.angle_alpha   90.00
_cell.angle_beta   90.00
_cell.angle_gamma   90.00
#
_symmetry.space_group_name_H-M   'P 1'
#
loop_
_entity.id
_entity.type
_entity.pdbx_description
1 polymer ?
#
loop_
_entity_poly.entity_id
_entity_poly.type
_entity_poly.pdbx_seq_one_letter_code
_entity_poly.pdbx_strand_id
1 'polypeptide(L)'
;MQGRYVCLYPSLFIVRNWQSNLPAPRFRGLSSTQLRVISLIFSSGMGRVKLKIKRLENSNGRQSTYAKRKHGIIKKANELSILCDIDIVLLMFSPSGKPMLCNGKNSSIEGVIEKFAQLTPQERAKRKLESLEALKKTFKKLDHHVNIQDFIGSSYQSVEDLTHKTKLMRTQLLELQNRLR
;
A
#
# COMPACT_ATOMS: atom_id res chain seq x y z
N MET A 1 25.09 -7.67 -18.42
CA MET A 1 24.05 -6.61 -18.42
C MET A 1 22.67 -7.26 -18.27
N GLN A 2 22.24 -7.59 -17.05
CA GLN A 2 20.96 -8.26 -16.79
C GLN A 2 20.11 -7.39 -15.85
N GLY A 3 19.26 -6.55 -16.43
CA GLY A 3 18.27 -5.78 -15.68
C GLY A 3 17.17 -6.72 -15.18
N ARG A 4 17.08 -6.93 -13.86
CA ARG A 4 16.07 -7.80 -13.27
C ARG A 4 14.72 -7.09 -13.20
N TYR A 5 13.74 -7.80 -13.73
CA TYR A 5 12.36 -7.42 -13.97
C TYR A 5 11.55 -7.46 -12.67
N VAL A 6 10.69 -6.47 -12.45
CA VAL A 6 9.58 -6.63 -11.49
C VAL A 6 8.45 -7.32 -12.22
N CYS A 7 8.39 -8.64 -12.07
CA CYS A 7 7.20 -9.42 -12.42
C CYS A 7 6.06 -8.99 -11.49
N LEU A 8 5.16 -8.15 -11.99
CA LEU A 8 3.86 -7.92 -11.37
C LEU A 8 3.02 -9.20 -11.58
N TYR A 9 3.15 -10.11 -10.61
CA TYR A 9 2.42 -11.35 -10.31
C TYR A 9 1.78 -12.16 -11.47
N PRO A 10 1.92 -13.50 -11.45
CA PRO A 10 1.28 -14.36 -12.43
C PRO A 10 -0.24 -14.33 -12.18
N SER A 11 -0.98 -13.94 -13.21
CA SER A 11 -2.36 -14.38 -13.41
C SER A 11 -2.35 -15.85 -13.87
N LEU A 12 -1.87 -16.75 -13.00
CA LEU A 12 -1.94 -18.19 -13.18
C LEU A 12 -2.24 -18.84 -11.83
N PHE A 13 -3.50 -18.71 -11.41
CA PHE A 13 -4.19 -19.78 -10.68
C PHE A 13 -5.73 -19.76 -10.89
N ILE A 14 -6.25 -18.84 -11.71
CA ILE A 14 -7.64 -18.87 -12.21
C ILE A 14 -7.63 -18.72 -13.73
N VAL A 15 -6.85 -19.56 -14.43
CA VAL A 15 -6.99 -19.76 -15.89
C VAL A 15 -6.86 -21.24 -16.29
N ARG A 16 -6.55 -22.16 -15.37
CA ARG A 16 -6.54 -23.61 -15.67
C ARG A 16 -7.63 -24.43 -14.98
N ASN A 17 -8.47 -23.81 -14.15
CA ASN A 17 -9.67 -24.47 -13.61
C ASN A 17 -10.91 -23.55 -13.63
N TRP A 18 -10.96 -22.67 -14.63
CA TRP A 18 -12.11 -21.78 -14.86
C TRP A 18 -12.63 -21.90 -16.31
N GLN A 19 -12.45 -23.09 -16.87
CA GLN A 19 -12.91 -23.45 -18.20
C GLN A 19 -13.51 -24.86 -18.11
N SER A 20 -14.54 -25.01 -17.27
CA SER A 20 -15.44 -26.18 -17.37
C SER A 20 -16.74 -26.09 -16.58
N ASN A 21 -16.92 -25.29 -15.51
CA ASN A 21 -18.15 -25.42 -14.70
C ASN A 21 -18.69 -24.15 -14.00
N LEU A 22 -18.70 -23.00 -14.67
CA LEU A 22 -19.63 -21.92 -14.31
C LEU A 22 -20.41 -21.48 -15.56
N PRO A 23 -21.75 -21.41 -15.52
CA PRO A 23 -22.51 -20.98 -16.68
C PRO A 23 -22.13 -19.55 -17.02
N ALA A 24 -21.77 -19.32 -18.28
CA ALA A 24 -21.63 -17.96 -18.81
C ALA A 24 -22.85 -17.13 -18.38
N PRO A 25 -22.67 -15.91 -17.86
CA PRO A 25 -23.81 -15.07 -17.47
C PRO A 25 -24.66 -14.84 -18.72
N ARG A 26 -25.82 -15.49 -18.74
CA ARG A 26 -26.74 -15.49 -19.88
C ARG A 26 -27.53 -14.19 -19.81
N PHE A 27 -26.90 -13.11 -20.28
CA PHE A 27 -27.47 -11.78 -20.39
C PHE A 27 -28.57 -11.74 -21.46
N ARG A 28 -29.75 -12.27 -21.14
CA ARG A 28 -30.95 -12.11 -21.99
C ARG A 28 -31.58 -10.74 -21.72
N GLY A 29 -31.89 -9.99 -22.78
CA GLY A 29 -32.65 -8.74 -22.71
C GLY A 29 -31.84 -7.43 -22.71
N LEU A 30 -30.51 -7.49 -22.85
CA LEU A 30 -29.69 -6.27 -22.98
C LEU A 30 -29.65 -5.80 -24.43
N SER A 31 -29.91 -4.50 -24.66
CA SER A 31 -29.85 -3.90 -25.99
C SER A 31 -28.43 -3.97 -26.57
N SER A 32 -28.27 -3.88 -27.89
CA SER A 32 -26.93 -3.91 -28.54
C SER A 32 -25.99 -2.84 -27.98
N THR A 33 -26.53 -1.74 -27.47
CA THR A 33 -25.80 -0.66 -26.81
C THR A 33 -25.28 -1.08 -25.43
N GLN A 34 -26.09 -1.80 -24.65
CA GLN A 34 -25.69 -2.32 -23.34
C GLN A 34 -24.62 -3.41 -23.46
N LEU A 35 -24.77 -4.30 -24.44
CA LEU A 35 -23.74 -5.30 -24.77
C LEU A 35 -22.43 -4.65 -25.24
N ARG A 36 -22.51 -3.53 -25.98
CA ARG A 36 -21.33 -2.73 -26.35
C ARG A 36 -20.65 -2.06 -25.16
N VAL A 37 -21.40 -1.58 -24.17
CA VAL A 37 -20.83 -1.01 -22.94
C VAL A 37 -20.14 -2.08 -22.10
N ILE A 38 -20.77 -3.25 -21.93
CA ILE A 38 -20.14 -4.40 -21.24
C ILE A 38 -18.91 -4.88 -22.02
N SER A 39 -19.01 -4.96 -23.35
CA SER A 39 -17.87 -5.24 -24.22
C SER A 39 -16.78 -4.17 -24.06
N LEU A 40 -17.07 -2.88 -23.99
CA LEU A 40 -16.05 -1.83 -23.78
C LEU A 40 -15.41 -1.92 -22.38
N ILE A 41 -16.16 -2.34 -21.36
CA ILE A 41 -15.65 -2.59 -20.01
C ILE A 41 -14.67 -3.79 -20.00
N PHE A 42 -14.94 -4.82 -20.81
CA PHE A 42 -14.10 -6.02 -20.92
C PHE A 42 -13.05 -5.98 -22.04
N SER A 43 -13.20 -5.12 -23.04
CA SER A 43 -12.44 -5.12 -24.30
C SER A 43 -11.46 -3.96 -24.43
N SER A 44 -10.87 -3.51 -23.32
CA SER A 44 -9.61 -2.74 -23.39
C SER A 44 -8.43 -3.69 -23.52
N GLY A 45 -8.39 -4.46 -24.60
CA GLY A 45 -7.29 -5.33 -25.00
C GLY A 45 -6.09 -4.54 -25.51
N MET A 46 -5.53 -3.67 -24.69
CA MET A 46 -4.13 -3.28 -24.82
C MET A 46 -3.35 -4.16 -23.85
N GLY A 47 -2.37 -4.90 -24.37
CA GLY A 47 -1.52 -5.79 -23.56
C GLY A 47 -0.83 -5.06 -22.39
N ARG A 48 -0.13 -5.81 -21.54
CA ARG A 48 0.60 -5.24 -20.40
C ARG A 48 1.73 -4.32 -20.91
N VAL A 49 1.50 -3.01 -20.90
CA VAL A 49 2.53 -2.01 -21.18
C VAL A 49 3.29 -1.68 -19.90
N LYS A 50 4.62 -1.63 -19.99
CA LYS A 50 5.50 -1.24 -18.88
C LYS A 50 5.35 0.26 -18.62
N LEU A 51 4.93 0.63 -17.41
CA LEU A 51 4.81 2.03 -16.96
C LEU A 51 5.93 2.36 -15.96
N LYS A 52 6.45 3.60 -16.01
CA LYS A 52 7.37 4.12 -14.98
C LYS A 52 6.62 4.32 -13.66
N ILE A 53 7.27 4.12 -12.51
CA ILE A 53 6.66 4.36 -11.19
C ILE A 53 6.72 5.86 -10.89
N LYS A 54 5.74 6.59 -11.43
CA LYS A 54 5.51 8.02 -11.22
C LYS A 54 4.01 8.28 -11.13
N ARG A 55 3.63 9.45 -10.61
CA ARG A 55 2.23 9.90 -10.65
C ARG A 55 1.76 9.96 -12.10
N LEU A 56 0.55 9.46 -12.37
CA LEU A 56 -0.08 9.57 -13.69
C LEU A 56 -0.75 10.95 -13.81
N GLU A 57 -0.43 11.67 -14.89
CA GLU A 57 -0.99 12.99 -15.20
C GLU A 57 -2.44 12.91 -15.69
N ASN A 58 -2.74 11.94 -16.57
CA ASN A 58 -4.09 11.73 -17.08
C ASN A 58 -5.04 11.24 -15.96
N SER A 59 -6.06 12.05 -15.62
CA SER A 59 -7.04 11.75 -14.57
C SER A 59 -7.83 10.46 -14.84
N ASN A 60 -8.33 10.27 -16.06
CA ASN A 60 -9.12 9.07 -16.42
C ASN A 60 -8.26 7.81 -16.37
N GLY A 61 -7.03 7.90 -16.91
CA GLY A 61 -6.03 6.83 -16.84
C GLY A 61 -5.64 6.50 -15.40
N ARG A 62 -5.52 7.52 -14.53
CA ARG A 62 -5.21 7.37 -13.10
C ARG A 62 -6.34 6.68 -12.35
N GLN A 63 -7.60 7.02 -12.59
CA GLN A 63 -8.75 6.37 -11.95
C GLN A 63 -8.86 4.89 -12.36
N SER A 64 -8.76 4.60 -13.67
CA SER A 64 -8.79 3.22 -14.17
C SER A 64 -7.62 2.39 -13.63
N THR A 65 -6.41 2.95 -13.61
CA THR A 65 -5.22 2.29 -13.06
C THR A 65 -5.35 2.06 -11.56
N TYR A 66 -5.86 3.04 -10.81
CA TYR A 66 -6.13 2.90 -9.38
C TYR A 66 -7.10 1.75 -9.12
N ALA A 67 -8.24 1.71 -9.82
CA ALA A 67 -9.23 0.64 -9.65
C ALA A 67 -8.64 -0.75 -9.92
N LYS A 68 -7.90 -0.91 -11.03
CA LYS A 68 -7.24 -2.17 -11.41
C LYS A 68 -6.18 -2.60 -10.39
N ARG A 69 -5.28 -1.68 -9.98
CA ARG A 69 -4.21 -2.00 -9.01
C ARG A 69 -4.75 -2.26 -7.62
N LYS A 70 -5.72 -1.48 -7.16
CA LYS A 70 -6.43 -1.67 -5.89
C LYS A 70 -7.02 -3.06 -5.80
N HIS A 71 -7.72 -3.50 -6.85
CA HIS A 71 -8.28 -4.84 -6.90
C HIS A 71 -7.20 -5.92 -6.84
N GLY A 72 -6.08 -5.73 -7.56
CA GLY A 72 -4.93 -6.63 -7.51
C GLY A 72 -4.28 -6.73 -6.12
N ILE A 73 -4.09 -5.60 -5.43
CA ILE A 73 -3.53 -5.56 -4.07
C ILE A 73 -4.46 -6.27 -3.08
N ILE A 74 -5.75 -5.98 -3.12
CA ILE A 74 -6.74 -6.63 -2.24
C ILE A 74 -6.75 -8.15 -2.48
N LYS A 75 -6.70 -8.59 -3.74
CA LYS A 75 -6.63 -10.01 -4.07
C LYS A 75 -5.38 -10.67 -3.48
N LYS A 76 -4.21 -10.02 -3.58
CA LYS A 76 -2.96 -10.54 -3.02
C LYS A 76 -2.97 -10.57 -1.49
N ALA A 77 -3.54 -9.55 -0.86
CA ALA A 77 -3.73 -9.54 0.59
C ALA A 77 -4.65 -10.68 1.04
N ASN A 78 -5.74 -10.93 0.32
CA ASN A 78 -6.63 -12.06 0.63
C ASN A 78 -5.94 -13.41 0.45
N GLU A 79 -5.21 -13.61 -0.64
CA GLU A 79 -4.43 -14.83 -0.85
C GLU A 79 -3.42 -15.03 0.28
N LEU A 80 -2.69 -13.98 0.69
CA LEU A 80 -1.70 -14.07 1.76
C LEU A 80 -2.35 -14.35 3.13
N SER A 81 -3.46 -13.68 3.42
CA SER A 81 -4.23 -13.89 4.65
C SER A 81 -4.71 -15.33 4.78
N ILE A 82 -5.17 -15.93 3.68
CA ILE A 82 -5.62 -17.33 3.66
C ILE A 82 -4.45 -18.31 3.73
N LEU A 83 -3.39 -18.09 2.94
CA LEU A 83 -2.28 -19.04 2.82
C LEU A 83 -1.40 -19.11 4.07
N CYS A 84 -1.24 -17.99 4.77
CA CYS A 84 -0.35 -17.89 5.92
C CYS A 84 -1.10 -17.69 7.23
N ASP A 85 -2.44 -17.70 7.21
CA ASP A 85 -3.31 -17.42 8.36
C ASP A 85 -2.87 -16.16 9.13
N ILE A 86 -2.69 -15.06 8.38
CA ILE A 86 -2.23 -13.79 8.94
C ILE A 86 -3.28 -12.69 8.80
N ASP A 87 -3.23 -11.79 9.79
CA ASP A 87 -4.05 -10.60 9.85
C ASP A 87 -3.47 -9.47 9.00
N ILE A 88 -4.25 -8.99 8.02
CA ILE A 88 -3.83 -7.93 7.11
C ILE A 88 -4.91 -6.86 7.01
N VAL A 89 -4.52 -5.60 7.18
CA VAL A 89 -5.36 -4.42 6.96
C VAL A 89 -4.66 -3.45 6.02
N LEU A 90 -5.44 -2.90 5.09
CA LEU A 90 -5.01 -1.94 4.07
C LEU A 90 -5.82 -0.66 4.21
N LEU A 91 -5.15 0.46 4.50
CA LEU A 91 -5.74 1.79 4.45
C LEU A 91 -5.23 2.52 3.20
N MET A 92 -6.15 2.98 2.36
CA MET A 92 -5.82 3.66 1.11
C MET A 92 -6.67 4.91 0.93
N PHE A 93 -6.07 6.00 0.46
CA PHE A 93 -6.79 7.18 0.00
C PHE A 93 -6.94 7.14 -1.51
N SER A 94 -8.18 7.24 -1.98
CA SER A 94 -8.45 7.36 -3.41
C SER A 94 -7.90 8.68 -3.97
N PRO A 95 -7.70 8.80 -5.30
CA PRO A 95 -7.36 10.07 -5.92
C PRO A 95 -8.38 11.20 -5.65
N SER A 96 -9.59 10.85 -5.21
CA SER A 96 -10.66 11.77 -4.79
C SER A 96 -10.58 12.15 -3.31
N GLY A 97 -9.53 11.75 -2.58
CA GLY A 97 -9.34 12.03 -1.16
C GLY A 97 -10.16 11.17 -0.21
N LYS A 98 -11.05 10.31 -0.73
CA LYS A 98 -11.88 9.43 0.11
C LYS A 98 -11.02 8.33 0.74
N PRO A 99 -11.04 8.16 2.08
CA PRO A 99 -10.42 7.03 2.74
C PRO A 99 -11.18 5.75 2.42
N MET A 100 -10.46 4.66 2.26
CA MET A 100 -11.01 3.33 2.05
C MET A 100 -10.20 2.34 2.86
N LEU A 101 -10.91 1.55 3.67
CA LEU A 101 -10.34 0.50 4.50
C LEU A 101 -10.69 -0.86 3.89
N CYS A 102 -9.70 -1.75 3.81
CA CYS A 102 -9.88 -3.12 3.32
C CYS A 102 -9.16 -4.08 4.26
N ASN A 103 -9.77 -5.21 4.57
CA ASN A 103 -9.21 -6.28 5.37
C ASN A 103 -8.96 -7.54 4.54
N GLY A 104 -8.04 -8.37 5.02
CA GLY A 104 -7.91 -9.76 4.58
C GLY A 104 -9.17 -10.56 4.88
N LYS A 105 -9.38 -11.65 4.15
CA LYS A 105 -10.62 -12.45 4.24
C LYS A 105 -10.87 -13.02 5.65
N ASN A 106 -9.82 -13.30 6.40
CA ASN A 106 -9.90 -13.85 7.77
C ASN A 106 -9.54 -12.80 8.83
N SER A 107 -9.37 -11.53 8.47
CA SER A 107 -8.84 -10.49 9.36
C SER A 107 -9.94 -9.54 9.84
N SER A 108 -10.02 -9.30 11.16
CA SER A 108 -10.82 -8.21 11.73
C SER A 108 -9.97 -6.96 11.85
N ILE A 109 -10.54 -5.80 11.51
CA ILE A 109 -9.83 -4.51 11.60
C ILE A 109 -9.49 -4.22 13.05
N GLU A 110 -10.46 -4.45 13.93
CA GLU A 110 -10.39 -4.25 15.38
C GLU A 110 -9.23 -5.06 15.95
N GLY A 111 -9.15 -6.36 15.64
CA GLY A 111 -8.10 -7.24 16.14
C GLY A 111 -6.70 -6.83 15.66
N VAL A 112 -6.57 -6.34 14.42
CA VAL A 112 -5.28 -5.82 13.92
C VAL A 112 -4.88 -4.54 14.66
N ILE A 113 -5.83 -3.63 14.87
CA ILE A 113 -5.57 -2.36 15.57
C ILE A 113 -5.21 -2.63 17.03
N GLU A 114 -5.90 -3.55 17.69
CA GLU A 114 -5.59 -3.96 19.07
C GLU A 114 -4.18 -4.54 19.18
N LYS A 115 -3.82 -5.50 18.31
CA LYS A 115 -2.47 -6.07 18.26
C LYS A 115 -1.41 -4.99 17.99
N PHE A 116 -1.71 -4.02 17.13
CA PHE A 116 -0.82 -2.90 16.88
C PHE A 116 -0.71 -1.95 18.09
N ALA A 117 -1.81 -1.73 18.81
CA ALA A 117 -1.88 -0.88 19.99
C ALA A 117 -1.14 -1.48 21.20
N GLN A 118 -0.98 -2.80 21.26
CA GLN A 118 -0.21 -3.48 22.30
C GLN A 118 1.32 -3.29 22.15
N LEU A 119 1.80 -2.90 20.97
CA LEU A 119 3.23 -2.68 20.75
C LEU A 119 3.71 -1.38 21.40
N THR A 120 4.93 -1.37 21.93
CA THR A 120 5.52 -0.15 22.49
C THR A 120 5.79 0.90 21.39
N PRO A 121 5.77 2.21 21.70
CA PRO A 121 6.10 3.25 20.71
C PRO A 121 7.47 3.06 20.05
N GLN A 122 8.45 2.55 20.80
CA GLN A 122 9.81 2.28 20.32
C GLN A 122 9.82 1.14 19.28
N GLU A 123 9.12 0.04 19.54
CA GLU A 123 9.00 -1.08 18.59
C GLU A 123 8.27 -0.67 17.31
N ARG A 124 7.20 0.14 17.44
CA ARG A 124 6.49 0.68 16.26
C ARG A 124 7.42 1.56 15.42
N ALA A 125 8.21 2.42 16.04
CA ALA A 125 9.17 3.28 15.35
C ALA A 125 10.28 2.46 14.66
N LYS A 126 10.85 1.47 15.35
CA LYS A 126 11.85 0.56 14.80
C LYS A 126 11.33 -0.17 13.56
N ARG A 127 10.17 -0.82 13.64
CA ARG A 127 9.57 -1.57 12.50
C ARG A 127 9.26 -0.67 11.31
N LYS A 128 8.81 0.57 11.55
CA LYS A 128 8.57 1.55 10.48
C LYS A 128 9.88 1.94 9.80
N LEU A 129 10.95 2.18 10.55
CA LEU A 129 12.27 2.51 9.99
C LEU A 129 12.80 1.37 9.12
N GLU A 130 12.78 0.14 9.63
CA GLU A 130 13.21 -1.06 8.89
C GLU A 130 12.43 -1.24 7.58
N SER A 131 11.11 -1.03 7.62
CA SER A 131 10.25 -1.09 6.43
C SER A 131 10.60 -0.01 5.40
N LEU A 132 10.88 1.22 5.86
CA LEU A 132 11.27 2.32 5.00
C LEU A 132 12.66 2.13 4.39
N GLU A 133 13.60 1.55 5.12
CA GLU A 133 14.93 1.22 4.61
C GLU A 133 14.88 0.11 3.55
N ALA A 134 14.07 -0.93 3.77
CA ALA A 134 13.82 -1.96 2.77
C ALA A 134 13.21 -1.35 1.50
N LEU A 135 12.26 -0.43 1.66
CA LEU A 135 11.66 0.31 0.56
C LEU A 135 12.69 1.17 -0.19
N LYS A 136 13.53 1.93 0.54
CA LYS A 136 14.63 2.72 -0.04
C LYS A 136 15.57 1.87 -0.88
N LYS A 137 15.95 0.70 -0.35
CA LYS A 137 16.87 -0.23 -1.01
C LYS A 137 16.25 -0.81 -2.28
N THR A 138 14.97 -1.14 -2.27
CA THR A 138 14.27 -1.64 -3.46
C THR A 138 14.14 -0.56 -4.55
N PHE A 139 13.84 0.68 -4.18
CA PHE A 139 13.75 1.78 -5.16
C PHE A 139 15.09 2.23 -5.73
N LYS A 140 16.16 2.28 -4.93
CA LYS A 140 17.52 2.52 -5.43
C LYS A 140 17.95 1.49 -6.45
N LYS A 141 17.61 0.21 -6.25
CA LYS A 141 17.88 -0.87 -7.21
C LYS A 141 17.10 -0.71 -8.53
N LEU A 142 16.00 0.03 -8.51
CA LEU A 142 15.12 0.25 -9.67
C LEU A 142 15.43 1.56 -10.40
N ASP A 143 16.50 2.28 -10.01
CA ASP A 143 16.89 3.58 -10.58
C ASP A 143 15.80 4.65 -10.48
N HIS A 144 14.96 4.55 -9.43
CA HIS A 144 13.95 5.55 -9.09
C HIS A 144 14.33 6.18 -7.76
N HIS A 145 14.55 7.49 -7.74
CA HIS A 145 14.64 8.24 -6.48
C HIS A 145 13.24 8.39 -5.87
N VAL A 146 13.04 7.77 -4.72
CA VAL A 146 11.90 8.06 -3.85
C VAL A 146 12.37 9.08 -2.83
N ASN A 147 11.71 10.24 -2.80
CA ASN A 147 11.93 11.23 -1.75
C ASN A 147 11.28 10.71 -0.45
N ILE A 148 12.07 10.00 0.35
CA ILE A 148 11.61 9.43 1.62
C ILE A 148 11.51 10.52 2.70
N GLN A 149 12.21 11.65 2.54
CA GLN A 149 12.17 12.76 3.52
C GLN A 149 10.76 13.32 3.67
N ASP A 150 10.00 13.46 2.58
CA ASP A 150 8.62 13.96 2.63
C ASP A 150 7.68 13.03 3.43
N PHE A 151 7.99 11.73 3.50
CA PHE A 151 7.18 10.73 4.21
C PHE A 151 7.59 10.56 5.69
N ILE A 152 8.86 10.82 6.03
CA ILE A 152 9.37 10.77 7.40
C ILE A 152 9.10 12.08 8.15
N GLY A 153 9.22 13.22 7.47
CA GLY A 153 9.18 14.56 8.08
C GLY A 153 7.86 14.95 8.73
N SER A 154 6.75 14.28 8.41
CA SER A 154 5.44 14.59 8.99
C SER A 154 5.15 13.89 10.32
N SER A 155 5.93 12.88 10.75
CA SER A 155 5.55 12.06 11.94
C SER A 155 6.67 11.84 12.97
N TYR A 156 7.88 12.34 12.75
CA TYR A 156 8.97 12.22 13.70
C TYR A 156 9.60 13.58 13.96
N GLN A 157 9.70 13.96 15.24
CA GLN A 157 10.78 14.85 15.67
C GLN A 157 12.09 14.15 15.30
N SER A 158 13.01 14.83 14.62
CA SER A 158 14.31 14.25 14.27
C SER A 158 14.98 13.70 15.52
N VAL A 159 15.84 12.68 15.38
CA VAL A 159 16.71 12.23 16.49
C VAL A 159 17.53 13.41 17.02
N GLU A 160 17.85 14.37 16.15
CA GLU A 160 18.50 15.64 16.48
C GLU A 160 17.59 16.55 17.33
N ASP A 161 16.29 16.63 17.01
CA ASP A 161 15.33 17.42 17.79
C ASP A 161 15.13 16.82 19.19
N LEU A 162 15.07 15.49 19.28
CA LEU A 162 14.88 14.79 20.55
C LEU A 162 16.12 14.89 21.45
N THR A 163 17.31 14.81 20.86
CA THR A 163 18.58 15.01 21.58
C THR A 163 18.75 16.48 21.99
N HIS A 164 18.34 17.43 21.16
CA HIS A 164 18.32 18.85 21.52
C HIS A 164 17.36 19.12 22.67
N LYS A 165 16.14 18.56 22.64
CA LYS A 165 15.16 18.69 23.71
C LYS A 165 15.64 18.04 25.02
N THR A 166 16.36 16.92 24.93
CA THR A 166 16.96 16.26 26.10
C THR A 166 18.08 17.09 26.71
N LYS A 167 18.94 17.71 25.88
CA LYS A 167 19.95 18.67 26.35
C LYS A 167 19.29 19.86 27.02
N LEU A 168 18.27 20.44 26.41
CA LEU A 168 17.55 21.60 26.94
C LEU A 168 16.94 21.30 28.32
N MET A 169 16.22 20.18 28.45
CA MET A 169 15.63 19.77 29.74
C MET A 169 16.70 19.51 30.80
N ARG A 170 17.86 18.95 30.43
CA ARG A 170 19.00 18.79 31.34
C ARG A 170 19.52 20.14 31.86
N THR A 171 19.67 21.12 30.97
CA THR A 171 20.15 22.45 31.35
C THR A 171 19.16 23.14 32.30
N GLN A 172 17.86 23.04 32.03
CA GLN A 172 16.82 23.59 32.89
C GLN A 172 16.80 22.95 34.29
N LEU A 173 17.01 21.63 34.38
CA LEU A 173 17.11 20.95 35.67
C LEU A 173 18.33 21.40 36.47
N LEU A 174 19.48 21.59 35.82
CA LEU A 174 20.69 22.09 36.48
C LEU A 174 20.52 23.53 36.98
N GLU A 175 19.84 24.37 36.20
CA GLU A 175 19.53 25.74 36.59
C GLU A 175 18.58 25.79 37.80
N LEU A 176 17.53 24.98 37.81
CA LEU A 176 16.63 24.86 38.96
C LEU A 176 17.34 24.32 40.21
N GLN A 177 18.25 23.36 40.06
CA GLN A 177 19.06 22.85 41.17
C GLN A 177 19.98 23.92 41.75
N ASN A 178 20.58 24.77 40.92
CA ASN A 178 21.41 25.89 41.38
C ASN A 178 20.59 27.01 42.04
N ARG A 179 19.31 27.16 41.72
CA ARG A 179 18.42 28.14 42.38
C ARG A 179 17.88 27.67 43.73
N LEU A 180 17.92 26.37 43.99
CA LEU A 180 17.49 25.74 45.25
C LEU A 180 18.64 25.55 46.25
N ARG A 181 19.87 25.82 45.84
CA ARG A 181 21.09 25.76 46.67
C ARG A 181 21.51 27.17 47.05
#